data_AF-A0A9K3P8L0-F1
#
_entry.id   AF-A0A9K3P8L0-F1
#
_cell.length_a   1.000
_cell.length_b   1.000
_cell.length_c   1.000
_cell.angle_alpha   90.00
_cell.angle_beta   90.00
_cell.angle_gamma   90.00
#
_symmetry.space_group_name_H-M   'P 1'
#
loop_
_entity.id
_entity.type
_entity.pdbx_description
1 polymer ?
#
loop_
_entity_poly.entity_id
_entity_poly.type
_entity_poly.pdbx_seq_one_letter_code
_entity_poly.pdbx_strand_id
1 'polypeptide(L)'
;MAKEKRLFPGIGAKCTILTRFMKPNGGLSKEKDHRSIVVLKEFFYEGHRLCFRFNLDGDDQQKIYHSNARYVRIDSEGGIDDFFFEADKKKRHDGDAIDKAEAIMSKKKEPAIKWKHSRARQLLYQDIMDNKVPLDPKDDLSLSLEDIFSMHAEYAEYDFGLFHGRLKSLRKTICAMNTRSEIDRRAYENYVSSHPVSLYSHGGYIQWQGSAAQKLLQEDIKNELHGKMSKFDLWSSREEYHSQIRGEKGQQVK
;
A
#
# COMPACT_ATOMS: atom_id res chain seq x y z
N MET A 1 -28.32 7.30 9.82
CA MET A 1 -27.48 7.28 11.03
C MET A 1 -26.50 8.43 10.95
N ALA A 2 -26.63 9.46 11.79
CA ALA A 2 -25.68 10.57 11.84
C ALA A 2 -24.31 10.03 12.26
N LYS A 3 -23.23 10.43 11.58
CA LYS A 3 -21.87 10.05 11.97
C LYS A 3 -21.57 10.72 13.33
N GLU A 4 -21.27 9.93 14.35
CA GLU A 4 -20.79 10.45 15.63
C GLU A 4 -19.61 11.37 15.38
N LYS A 5 -19.68 12.60 15.90
CA LYS A 5 -18.57 13.55 15.83
C LYS A 5 -17.40 12.95 16.61
N ARG A 6 -16.22 12.92 16.00
CA ARG A 6 -14.99 12.52 16.69
C ARG A 6 -14.61 13.62 17.66
N LEU A 7 -14.75 13.37 18.95
CA LEU A 7 -14.34 14.28 20.02
C LEU A 7 -12.81 14.30 20.12
N PHE A 8 -12.25 15.47 20.43
CA PHE A 8 -10.80 15.70 20.51
C PHE A 8 -10.26 15.46 21.93
N PRO A 9 -9.15 14.71 22.10
CA PRO A 9 -8.49 14.53 23.38
C PRO A 9 -7.56 15.72 23.67
N GLY A 10 -8.12 16.81 24.21
CA GLY A 10 -7.39 17.99 24.69
C GLY A 10 -7.03 17.90 26.18
N ILE A 11 -6.19 18.83 26.69
CA ILE A 11 -6.03 19.01 28.15
C ILE A 11 -7.40 19.30 28.75
N GLY A 12 -7.71 18.65 29.87
CA GLY A 12 -8.97 18.85 30.56
C GLY A 12 -10.13 18.11 29.93
N ALA A 13 -9.93 17.34 28.85
CA ALA A 13 -10.96 16.47 28.30
C ALA A 13 -11.40 15.44 29.34
N LYS A 14 -12.72 15.33 29.57
CA LYS A 14 -13.28 14.29 30.42
C LYS A 14 -13.38 13.01 29.63
N CYS A 15 -12.82 11.96 30.19
CA CYS A 15 -12.78 10.65 29.56
C CYS A 15 -13.23 9.57 30.53
N THR A 16 -13.79 8.50 30.00
CA THR A 16 -14.11 7.29 30.73
C THR A 16 -13.09 6.20 30.41
N ILE A 17 -12.53 5.58 31.45
CA ILE A 17 -11.60 4.45 31.33
C ILE A 17 -12.02 3.30 32.25
N LEU A 18 -11.82 2.06 31.79
CA LEU A 18 -11.95 0.89 32.67
C LEU A 18 -10.83 0.90 33.72
N THR A 19 -11.22 0.90 34.99
CA THR A 19 -10.34 1.13 36.14
C THR A 19 -9.17 0.15 36.20
N ARG A 20 -9.39 -1.09 35.77
CA ARG A 20 -8.35 -2.14 35.70
C ARG A 20 -7.17 -1.83 34.77
N PHE A 21 -7.31 -0.88 33.84
CA PHE A 21 -6.26 -0.48 32.89
C PHE A 21 -5.48 0.76 33.34
N MET A 22 -5.82 1.34 34.49
CA MET A 22 -5.10 2.47 35.07
C MET A 22 -3.83 2.00 35.77
N LYS A 23 -2.74 2.74 35.62
CA LYS A 23 -1.49 2.49 36.34
C LYS A 23 -1.05 3.74 37.10
N PRO A 24 -0.57 3.64 38.35
CA PRO A 24 -0.50 2.43 39.19
C PRO A 24 -1.88 1.98 39.71
N ASN A 25 -2.05 0.66 39.99
CA ASN A 25 -3.25 0.08 40.60
C ASN A 25 -3.33 0.42 42.10
N GLY A 26 -3.38 1.71 42.45
CA GLY A 26 -3.27 2.21 43.82
C GLY A 26 -4.54 2.07 44.66
N GLY A 27 -5.14 0.88 44.73
CA GLY A 27 -6.33 0.60 45.57
C GLY A 27 -7.69 0.86 44.91
N LEU A 28 -7.71 1.06 43.59
CA LEU A 28 -8.95 1.26 42.84
C LEU A 28 -9.79 -0.03 42.76
N SER A 29 -11.10 0.12 42.49
CA SER A 29 -12.04 -1.00 42.36
C SER A 29 -11.51 -2.09 41.43
N LYS A 30 -11.55 -3.35 41.91
CA LYS A 30 -11.10 -4.54 41.17
C LYS A 30 -12.20 -5.15 40.29
N GLU A 31 -13.39 -4.54 40.27
CA GLU A 31 -14.48 -4.99 39.42
C GLU A 31 -14.11 -4.90 37.93
N LYS A 32 -14.46 -5.94 37.16
CA LYS A 32 -14.03 -6.08 35.76
C LYS A 32 -14.56 -4.98 34.85
N ASP A 33 -15.74 -4.46 35.18
CA ASP A 33 -16.51 -3.52 34.34
C ASP A 33 -16.63 -2.13 34.96
N HIS A 34 -15.99 -1.90 36.11
CA HIS A 34 -15.99 -0.57 36.74
C HIS A 34 -15.23 0.43 35.86
N ARG A 35 -15.88 1.58 35.65
CA ARG A 35 -15.38 2.68 34.83
C ARG A 35 -15.17 3.91 35.69
N SER A 36 -14.01 4.51 35.56
CA SER A 36 -13.65 5.76 36.23
C SER A 36 -13.69 6.91 35.23
N ILE A 37 -14.20 8.06 35.70
CA ILE A 37 -14.12 9.33 34.97
C ILE A 37 -12.77 9.96 35.32
N VAL A 38 -12.05 10.36 34.29
CA VAL A 38 -10.70 10.91 34.39
C VAL A 38 -10.58 12.18 33.56
N VAL A 39 -9.70 13.07 33.99
CA VAL A 39 -9.40 14.33 33.31
C VAL A 39 -8.00 14.25 32.72
N LEU A 40 -7.90 14.36 31.39
CA LEU A 40 -6.61 14.27 30.69
C LEU A 40 -5.69 15.44 31.06
N LYS A 41 -4.43 15.11 31.38
CA LYS A 41 -3.37 16.10 31.62
C LYS A 41 -2.31 16.08 30.53
N GLU A 42 -1.78 14.88 30.24
CA GLU A 42 -0.68 14.75 29.28
C GLU A 42 -0.74 13.49 28.43
N PHE A 43 -0.03 13.47 27.31
CA PHE A 43 0.20 12.26 26.53
C PHE A 43 1.69 12.01 26.41
N PHE A 44 2.05 10.75 26.26
CA PHE A 44 3.43 10.34 26.03
C PHE A 44 3.44 9.05 25.21
N TYR A 45 4.60 8.73 24.64
CA TYR A 45 4.81 7.49 23.92
C TYR A 45 5.59 6.50 24.78
N GLU A 46 5.07 5.29 24.92
CA GLU A 46 5.76 4.15 25.52
C GLU A 46 6.09 3.17 24.38
N GLY A 47 7.31 3.30 23.83
CA GLY A 47 7.68 2.66 22.55
C GLY A 47 6.88 3.24 21.38
N HIS A 48 6.09 2.40 20.72
CA HIS A 48 5.19 2.82 19.62
C HIS A 48 3.75 3.08 20.06
N ARG A 49 3.46 3.01 21.37
CA ARG A 49 2.10 3.10 21.90
C ARG A 49 1.84 4.50 22.45
N LEU A 50 0.75 5.12 22.04
CA LEU A 50 0.25 6.36 22.63
C LEU A 50 -0.41 6.06 23.98
N CYS A 51 0.05 6.75 25.02
CA CYS A 51 -0.47 6.66 26.38
C CYS A 51 -0.87 8.06 26.87
N PHE A 52 -1.88 8.11 27.73
CA PHE A 52 -2.34 9.33 28.39
C PHE A 52 -2.02 9.28 29.88
N ARG A 53 -1.59 10.39 30.47
CA ARG A 53 -1.65 10.63 31.91
C ARG A 53 -2.81 11.54 32.27
N PHE A 54 -3.46 11.21 33.37
CA PHE A 54 -4.72 11.81 33.79
C PHE A 54 -4.89 11.75 35.31
N ASN A 55 -5.77 12.60 35.81
CA ASN A 55 -6.23 12.60 37.20
C ASN A 55 -7.64 11.99 37.27
N LEU A 56 -8.00 11.39 38.40
CA LEU A 56 -9.38 11.00 38.68
C LEU A 56 -10.23 12.26 38.94
N ASP A 57 -11.44 12.29 38.39
CA ASP A 57 -12.39 13.38 38.66
C ASP A 57 -12.83 13.28 40.14
N GLY A 58 -12.55 14.33 40.93
CA GLY A 58 -12.86 14.37 42.38
C GLY A 58 -11.77 13.84 43.33
N ASP A 59 -10.55 13.57 42.85
CA ASP A 59 -9.42 13.22 43.74
C ASP A 59 -8.60 14.47 44.12
N ASP A 60 -8.72 14.89 45.38
CA ASP A 60 -8.01 16.05 45.94
C ASP A 60 -6.49 15.86 45.99
N GLN A 61 -6.01 14.61 45.96
CA GLN A 61 -4.57 14.30 46.04
C GLN A 61 -3.84 14.49 44.71
N GLN A 62 -4.55 14.85 43.64
CA GLN A 62 -4.02 15.03 42.28
C GLN A 62 -3.12 13.88 41.81
N LYS A 63 -3.41 12.65 42.23
CA LYS A 63 -2.58 11.50 41.91
C LYS A 63 -2.60 11.25 40.41
N ILE A 64 -1.41 11.12 39.82
CA ILE A 64 -1.24 10.95 38.38
C ILE A 64 -1.34 9.47 38.05
N TYR A 65 -2.30 9.13 37.20
CA TYR A 65 -2.47 7.81 36.61
C TYR A 65 -2.14 7.86 35.13
N HIS A 66 -1.84 6.71 34.53
CA HIS A 66 -1.69 6.60 33.08
C HIS A 66 -2.31 5.33 32.52
N SER A 67 -2.65 5.37 31.23
CA SER A 67 -3.11 4.21 30.47
C SER A 67 -2.90 4.38 28.97
N ASN A 68 -3.05 3.28 28.23
CA ASN A 68 -3.00 3.29 26.78
C ASN A 68 -4.23 4.01 26.19
N ALA A 69 -4.01 4.82 25.15
CA ALA A 69 -5.05 5.57 24.45
C ALA A 69 -6.21 4.70 23.96
N ARG A 70 -5.96 3.44 23.61
CA ARG A 70 -6.99 2.49 23.16
C ARG A 70 -8.09 2.23 24.20
N TYR A 71 -7.79 2.40 25.48
CA TYR A 71 -8.74 2.12 26.57
C TYR A 71 -9.48 3.37 27.06
N VAL A 72 -9.16 4.55 26.52
CA VAL A 72 -9.73 5.82 26.94
C VAL A 72 -10.83 6.21 25.95
N ARG A 73 -12.05 6.39 26.45
CA ARG A 73 -13.16 6.95 25.69
C ARG A 73 -13.34 8.42 26.06
N ILE A 74 -13.31 9.30 25.08
CA ILE A 74 -13.49 10.74 25.30
C ILE A 74 -14.99 11.02 25.35
N ASP A 75 -15.44 11.68 26.42
CA ASP A 75 -16.85 12.03 26.62
C ASP A 75 -17.08 13.54 26.43
N SER A 76 -16.10 14.38 26.74
CA SER A 76 -16.13 15.82 26.45
C SER A 76 -14.80 16.31 25.88
N GLU A 77 -14.87 17.27 24.95
CA GLU A 77 -13.68 17.91 24.38
C GLU A 77 -12.97 18.75 25.45
N GLY A 78 -11.64 18.68 25.45
CA GLY A 78 -10.78 19.52 26.28
C GLY A 78 -10.41 20.83 25.58
N GLY A 79 -9.64 21.69 26.24
CA GLY A 79 -9.14 22.93 25.66
C GLY A 79 -8.39 22.68 24.35
N ILE A 80 -8.68 23.51 23.34
CA ILE A 80 -8.21 23.35 21.95
C ILE A 80 -6.70 23.58 21.82
N ASP A 81 -6.08 24.31 22.76
CA ASP A 81 -4.78 24.92 22.49
C ASP A 81 -3.56 24.00 22.59
N ASP A 82 -3.57 22.88 23.32
CA ASP A 82 -2.27 22.27 23.69
C ASP A 82 -1.95 20.83 23.23
N PHE A 83 -2.84 20.07 22.56
CA PHE A 83 -2.62 18.61 22.44
C PHE A 83 -2.24 18.04 21.08
N PHE A 84 -2.46 18.76 19.96
CA PHE A 84 -2.29 18.14 18.63
C PHE A 84 -1.44 18.89 17.61
N PHE A 85 -1.05 20.15 17.86
CA PHE A 85 -0.35 20.94 16.83
C PHE A 85 1.14 21.22 17.07
N GLU A 86 1.68 20.92 18.27
CA GLU A 86 3.03 21.39 18.62
C GLU A 86 4.10 20.29 18.73
N ALA A 87 3.72 19.06 19.09
CA ALA A 87 4.67 17.95 19.19
C ALA A 87 5.23 17.46 17.84
N ASP A 88 4.54 17.76 16.72
CA ASP A 88 5.00 17.43 15.36
C ASP A 88 5.84 18.56 14.72
N LYS A 89 5.89 19.75 15.34
CA LYS A 89 6.75 20.87 14.89
C LYS A 89 8.19 20.76 15.40
N LYS A 90 8.41 20.31 16.65
CA LYS A 90 9.75 20.29 17.29
C LYS A 90 10.76 19.28 16.72
N LYS A 91 10.43 18.51 15.68
CA LYS A 91 11.38 17.66 14.95
C LYS A 91 11.86 18.25 13.62
N ARG A 92 11.47 19.47 13.25
CA ARG A 92 11.92 20.14 12.03
C ARG A 92 12.70 21.39 12.40
N HIS A 93 14.02 21.28 12.27
CA HIS A 93 15.04 22.33 12.17
C HIS A 93 14.52 23.78 12.04
N ASP A 94 14.98 24.65 12.95
CA ASP A 94 14.64 26.07 13.09
C ASP A 94 15.19 26.98 11.94
N GLY A 95 15.33 26.46 10.71
CA GLY A 95 15.77 27.22 9.53
C GLY A 95 14.68 27.49 8.48
N ASP A 96 13.59 26.70 8.45
CA ASP A 96 12.63 26.69 7.32
C ASP A 96 11.43 27.66 7.47
N ALA A 97 11.32 28.38 8.59
CA ALA A 97 10.08 29.07 8.94
C ALA A 97 9.81 30.31 8.07
N ILE A 98 10.86 30.95 7.58
CA ILE A 98 10.75 32.16 6.74
C ILE A 98 10.37 31.75 5.30
N ASP A 99 11.00 30.69 4.75
CA ASP A 99 10.73 30.21 3.39
C ASP A 99 9.33 29.59 3.21
N LYS A 100 8.76 29.00 4.28
CA LYS A 100 7.40 28.42 4.23
C LYS A 100 6.30 29.47 4.16
N ALA A 101 6.51 30.68 4.66
CA ALA A 101 5.52 31.75 4.59
C ALA A 101 5.38 32.28 3.16
N GLU A 102 6.48 32.43 2.42
CA GLU A 102 6.45 32.82 1.01
C GLU A 102 5.87 31.71 0.11
N ALA A 103 6.18 30.44 0.36
CA ALA A 103 5.64 29.32 -0.41
C ALA A 103 4.12 29.11 -0.25
N ILE A 104 3.53 29.54 0.88
CA ILE A 104 2.08 29.45 1.10
C ILE A 104 1.30 30.48 0.25
N MET A 105 1.94 31.60 -0.11
CA MET A 105 1.30 32.69 -0.89
C MET A 105 1.24 32.42 -2.40
N SER A 106 1.87 31.36 -2.91
CA SER A 106 1.93 31.00 -4.34
C SER A 106 1.24 29.67 -4.67
N LYS A 107 0.22 29.23 -3.91
CA LYS A 107 -0.49 27.99 -4.25
C LYS A 107 -1.40 28.20 -5.46
N LYS A 108 -0.95 27.76 -6.64
CA LYS A 108 -1.83 27.54 -7.78
C LYS A 108 -2.99 26.64 -7.35
N LYS A 109 -4.21 27.01 -7.73
CA LYS A 109 -5.40 26.19 -7.49
C LYS A 109 -5.27 24.93 -8.36
N GLU A 110 -4.98 23.79 -7.73
CA GLU A 110 -4.87 22.51 -8.44
C GLU A 110 -6.17 22.17 -9.19
N PRO A 111 -6.08 21.43 -10.32
CA PRO A 111 -7.25 21.01 -11.07
C PRO A 111 -8.15 20.11 -10.21
N ALA A 112 -9.44 20.06 -10.56
CA ALA A 112 -10.42 19.21 -9.88
C ALA A 112 -10.07 17.72 -9.96
N ILE A 113 -9.31 17.31 -10.99
CA ILE A 113 -8.85 15.94 -11.19
C ILE A 113 -7.70 15.65 -10.23
N LYS A 114 -7.90 14.68 -9.34
CA LYS A 114 -6.89 14.21 -8.39
C LYS A 114 -5.67 13.64 -9.13
N TRP A 115 -4.46 14.01 -8.69
CA TRP A 115 -3.18 13.52 -9.22
C TRP A 115 -3.12 12.00 -9.47
N LYS A 116 -3.70 11.18 -8.59
CA LYS A 116 -3.71 9.71 -8.73
C LYS A 116 -4.30 9.23 -10.07
N HIS A 117 -5.25 10.00 -10.61
CA HIS A 117 -6.00 9.69 -11.83
C HIS A 117 -5.67 10.65 -12.98
N SER A 118 -4.65 11.51 -12.81
CA SER A 118 -4.30 12.50 -13.82
C SER A 118 -3.56 11.89 -15.00
N ARG A 119 -3.67 12.54 -16.16
CA ARG A 119 -2.87 12.21 -17.34
C ARG A 119 -1.38 12.42 -17.06
N ALA A 120 -1.03 13.51 -16.37
CA ALA A 120 0.32 13.80 -15.91
C ALA A 120 0.97 12.62 -15.17
N ARG A 121 0.26 11.97 -14.24
CA ARG A 121 0.82 10.80 -13.54
C ARG A 121 1.08 9.62 -14.48
N GLN A 122 0.23 9.42 -15.49
CA GLN A 122 0.41 8.34 -16.48
C GLN A 122 1.62 8.59 -17.36
N LEU A 123 1.79 9.83 -17.85
CA LEU A 123 2.96 10.23 -18.63
C LEU A 123 4.24 10.05 -17.82
N LEU A 124 4.25 10.49 -16.57
CA LEU A 124 5.41 10.34 -15.70
C LEU A 124 5.77 8.88 -15.45
N TYR A 125 4.77 8.01 -15.35
CA TYR A 125 5.00 6.57 -15.26
C TYR A 125 5.61 6.01 -16.54
N GLN A 126 5.11 6.42 -17.71
CA GLN A 126 5.66 6.03 -19.01
C GLN A 126 7.10 6.53 -19.18
N ASP A 127 7.39 7.79 -18.83
CA ASP A 127 8.75 8.34 -18.92
C ASP A 127 9.76 7.60 -18.05
N ILE A 128 9.34 7.09 -16.88
CA ILE A 128 10.18 6.25 -16.03
C ILE A 128 10.38 4.87 -16.68
N MET A 129 9.34 4.28 -17.27
CA MET A 129 9.42 2.97 -17.93
C MET A 129 10.28 3.02 -19.20
N ASP A 130 10.21 4.12 -19.94
CA ASP A 130 11.03 4.40 -21.13
C ASP A 130 12.48 4.79 -20.77
N ASN A 131 12.84 4.81 -19.48
CA ASN A 131 14.13 5.25 -18.94
C ASN A 131 14.51 6.70 -19.30
N LYS A 132 13.54 7.56 -19.63
CA LYS A 132 13.77 9.01 -19.80
C LYS A 132 13.97 9.70 -18.46
N VAL A 133 13.25 9.24 -17.44
CA VAL A 133 13.41 9.70 -16.06
C VAL A 133 14.05 8.55 -15.26
N PRO A 134 15.20 8.77 -14.60
CA PRO A 134 15.87 7.69 -13.88
C PRO A 134 14.99 7.18 -12.74
N LEU A 135 15.02 5.87 -12.51
CA LEU A 135 14.27 5.24 -11.43
C LEU A 135 14.89 5.60 -10.07
N ASP A 136 16.22 5.58 -9.98
CA ASP A 136 16.94 5.94 -8.77
C ASP A 136 17.50 7.36 -8.85
N PRO A 137 17.31 8.20 -7.82
CA PRO A 137 17.85 9.56 -7.80
C PRO A 137 19.38 9.64 -7.74
N LYS A 138 20.04 8.50 -7.51
CA LYS A 138 21.51 8.39 -7.38
C LYS A 138 22.18 8.06 -8.70
N ASP A 139 21.42 7.81 -9.75
CA ASP A 139 21.97 7.53 -11.07
C ASP A 139 22.58 8.83 -11.65
N ASP A 140 23.77 8.72 -12.24
CA ASP A 140 24.53 9.86 -12.80
C ASP A 140 23.78 10.61 -13.93
N LEU A 141 22.70 10.01 -14.46
CA LEU A 141 21.76 10.61 -15.42
C LEU A 141 20.62 11.40 -14.74
N SER A 142 20.82 11.82 -13.49
CA SER A 142 19.88 12.60 -12.69
C SER A 142 19.49 13.91 -13.40
N LEU A 143 18.46 13.86 -14.24
CA LEU A 143 17.77 15.05 -14.72
C LEU A 143 17.31 15.89 -13.53
N SER A 144 17.44 17.22 -13.64
CA SER A 144 16.95 18.09 -12.59
C SER A 144 15.43 17.97 -12.46
N LEU A 145 14.89 18.25 -11.27
CA LEU A 145 13.45 18.19 -11.05
C LEU A 145 12.70 19.16 -11.98
N GLU A 146 13.32 20.29 -12.30
CA GLU A 146 12.81 21.33 -13.18
C GLU A 146 12.76 20.86 -14.63
N ASP A 147 13.79 20.15 -15.10
CA ASP A 147 13.82 19.56 -16.43
C ASP A 147 12.70 18.53 -16.58
N ILE A 148 12.56 17.63 -15.59
CA ILE A 148 11.50 16.61 -15.59
C ILE A 148 10.12 17.26 -15.59
N PHE A 149 9.92 18.31 -14.78
CA PHE A 149 8.66 19.04 -14.72
C PHE A 149 8.33 19.76 -16.03
N SER A 150 9.35 20.16 -16.78
CA SER A 150 9.21 20.87 -18.06
C SER A 150 9.04 19.96 -19.27
N MET A 151 9.17 18.63 -19.12
CA MET A 151 9.03 17.66 -20.23
C MET A 151 7.63 17.66 -20.85
N HIS A 152 6.59 17.88 -20.04
CA HIS A 152 5.19 17.78 -20.46
C HIS A 152 4.39 18.95 -19.94
N ALA A 153 3.53 19.54 -20.78
CA ALA A 153 2.69 20.67 -20.41
C ALA A 153 1.68 20.31 -19.31
N GLU A 154 1.25 19.05 -19.27
CA GLU A 154 0.31 18.50 -18.28
C GLU A 154 0.87 18.54 -16.86
N TYR A 155 2.19 18.61 -16.68
CA TYR A 155 2.80 18.74 -15.35
C TYR A 155 2.58 20.13 -14.78
N ALA A 156 2.56 21.17 -15.62
CA ALA A 156 2.39 22.57 -15.23
C ALA A 156 1.01 22.90 -14.65
N GLU A 157 0.02 22.04 -14.87
CA GLU A 157 -1.32 22.12 -14.24
C GLU A 157 -1.27 21.85 -12.73
N TYR A 158 -0.26 21.12 -12.27
CA TYR A 158 -0.11 20.66 -10.90
C TYR A 158 0.95 21.48 -10.16
N ASP A 159 0.85 21.54 -8.83
CA ASP A 159 1.82 22.27 -8.01
C ASP A 159 3.22 21.66 -8.09
N PHE A 160 4.20 22.48 -8.44
CA PHE A 160 5.62 22.11 -8.50
C PHE A 160 6.16 21.74 -7.12
N GLY A 161 5.71 22.43 -6.06
CA GLY A 161 6.14 22.14 -4.68
C GLY A 161 5.80 20.73 -4.21
N LEU A 162 4.71 20.16 -4.75
CA LEU A 162 4.30 18.78 -4.48
C LEU A 162 4.88 17.76 -5.49
N PHE A 163 5.44 18.21 -6.62
CA PHE A 163 5.90 17.35 -7.69
C PHE A 163 7.03 16.41 -7.26
N HIS A 164 7.99 16.91 -6.47
CA HIS A 164 9.07 16.08 -5.91
C HIS A 164 8.52 14.89 -5.10
N GLY A 165 7.54 15.13 -4.23
CA GLY A 165 6.91 14.08 -3.42
C GLY A 165 6.14 13.07 -4.28
N ARG A 166 5.49 13.55 -5.34
CA ARG A 166 4.77 12.72 -6.31
C ARG A 166 5.71 11.81 -7.09
N LEU A 167 6.81 12.36 -7.62
CA LEU A 167 7.85 11.60 -8.32
C LEU A 167 8.48 10.55 -7.40
N LYS A 168 8.87 10.93 -6.18
CA LYS A 168 9.44 10.00 -5.19
C LYS A 168 8.48 8.85 -4.85
N SER A 169 7.19 9.15 -4.66
CA SER A 169 6.18 8.14 -4.38
C SER A 169 5.99 7.17 -5.56
N LEU A 170 6.06 7.69 -6.79
CA LEU A 170 5.91 6.89 -8.00
C LEU A 170 7.09 5.95 -8.18
N ARG A 171 8.33 6.46 -8.07
CA ARG A 171 9.57 5.66 -8.06
C ARG A 171 9.52 4.53 -7.04
N LYS A 172 9.10 4.83 -5.80
CA LYS A 172 8.95 3.83 -4.74
C LYS A 172 7.96 2.73 -5.11
N THR A 173 6.85 3.08 -5.75
CA THR A 173 5.84 2.10 -6.19
C THR A 173 6.38 1.20 -7.29
N ILE A 174 7.06 1.79 -8.29
CA ILE A 174 7.69 1.04 -9.39
C ILE A 174 8.76 0.09 -8.84
N CYS A 175 9.65 0.58 -7.99
CA CYS A 175 10.69 -0.23 -7.34
C CYS A 175 10.06 -1.43 -6.60
N ALA A 176 9.03 -1.20 -5.78
CA ALA A 176 8.34 -2.27 -5.06
C ALA A 176 7.68 -3.31 -6.00
N MET A 177 7.11 -2.86 -7.12
CA MET A 177 6.54 -3.75 -8.14
C MET A 177 7.63 -4.59 -8.81
N ASN A 178 8.76 -4.00 -9.17
CA ASN A 178 9.90 -4.70 -9.77
C ASN A 178 10.48 -5.74 -8.82
N THR A 179 10.67 -5.38 -7.54
CA THR A 179 11.11 -6.35 -6.51
C THR A 179 10.16 -7.52 -6.40
N ARG A 180 8.84 -7.27 -6.38
CA ARG A 180 7.84 -8.34 -6.34
C ARG A 180 7.88 -9.22 -7.59
N SER A 181 7.99 -8.60 -8.77
CA SER A 181 8.11 -9.34 -10.03
C SER A 181 9.32 -10.27 -10.04
N GLU A 182 10.44 -9.83 -9.49
CA GLU A 182 11.66 -10.66 -9.39
C GLU A 182 11.50 -11.82 -8.40
N ILE A 183 10.83 -11.58 -7.27
CA ILE A 183 10.50 -12.64 -6.31
C ILE A 183 9.56 -13.68 -6.95
N ASP A 184 8.51 -13.22 -7.64
CA ASP A 184 7.55 -14.09 -8.31
C ASP A 184 8.23 -14.89 -9.43
N ARG A 185 9.15 -14.26 -10.19
CA ARG A 185 9.97 -14.94 -11.21
C ARG A 185 10.84 -16.04 -10.60
N ARG A 186 11.57 -15.76 -9.52
CA ARG A 186 12.42 -16.77 -8.85
C ARG A 186 11.59 -17.90 -8.25
N ALA A 187 10.43 -17.60 -7.67
CA ALA A 187 9.52 -18.59 -7.15
C ALA A 187 9.02 -19.51 -8.28
N TYR A 188 8.68 -18.94 -9.44
CA TYR A 188 8.30 -19.68 -10.63
C TYR A 188 9.44 -20.54 -11.17
N GLU A 189 10.65 -20.00 -11.32
CA GLU A 189 11.82 -20.75 -11.77
C GLU A 189 12.14 -21.93 -10.84
N ASN A 190 12.10 -21.71 -9.52
CA ASN A 190 12.28 -22.76 -8.52
C ASN A 190 11.18 -23.84 -8.61
N TYR A 191 9.93 -23.42 -8.80
CA TYR A 191 8.80 -24.34 -9.01
C TYR A 191 9.02 -25.19 -10.26
N VAL A 192 9.36 -24.59 -11.39
CA VAL A 192 9.63 -25.28 -12.66
C VAL A 192 10.82 -26.24 -12.54
N SER A 193 11.87 -25.87 -11.80
CA SER A 193 13.03 -26.76 -11.60
C SER A 193 12.75 -27.94 -10.69
N SER A 194 11.84 -27.80 -9.72
CA SER A 194 11.50 -28.84 -8.75
C SER A 194 10.35 -29.74 -9.19
N HIS A 195 9.49 -29.25 -10.09
CA HIS A 195 8.30 -29.95 -10.57
C HIS A 195 8.41 -30.18 -12.08
N PRO A 196 9.04 -31.29 -12.52
CA PRO A 196 9.01 -31.65 -13.92
C PRO A 196 7.55 -31.83 -14.37
N VAL A 197 7.27 -31.42 -15.61
CA VAL A 197 5.92 -31.52 -16.18
C VAL A 197 5.47 -32.98 -16.16
N SER A 198 4.37 -33.26 -15.46
CA SER A 198 3.79 -34.59 -15.46
C SER A 198 3.27 -34.92 -16.86
N LEU A 199 3.75 -36.02 -17.43
CA LEU A 199 3.26 -36.51 -18.73
C LEU A 199 1.79 -36.93 -18.68
N TYR A 200 1.28 -37.26 -17.49
CA TYR A 200 -0.09 -37.69 -17.29
C TYR A 200 -0.82 -36.74 -16.33
N SER A 201 -2.08 -36.48 -16.64
CA SER A 201 -3.01 -35.87 -15.70
C SER A 201 -3.30 -36.83 -14.54
N HIS A 202 -3.91 -36.32 -13.47
CA HIS A 202 -4.36 -37.17 -12.35
C HIS A 202 -5.33 -38.29 -12.80
N GLY A 203 -6.05 -38.10 -13.91
CA GLY A 203 -6.94 -39.09 -14.50
C GLY A 203 -6.26 -40.06 -15.48
N GLY A 204 -4.93 -40.05 -15.59
CA GLY A 204 -4.18 -40.92 -16.49
C GLY A 204 -4.15 -40.47 -17.96
N TYR A 205 -4.81 -39.38 -18.32
CA TYR A 205 -4.72 -38.82 -19.68
C TYR A 205 -3.36 -38.19 -19.94
N ILE A 206 -2.78 -38.42 -21.11
CA ILE A 206 -1.57 -37.72 -21.55
C ILE A 206 -1.84 -36.21 -21.53
N GLN A 207 -0.96 -35.46 -20.89
CA GLN A 207 -1.05 -34.00 -20.89
C GLN A 207 -0.69 -33.46 -22.26
N TRP A 208 -1.43 -32.44 -22.69
CA TRP A 208 -1.14 -31.73 -23.94
C TRP A 208 0.25 -31.05 -23.91
N GLN A 209 0.71 -30.65 -22.72
CA GLN A 209 1.98 -29.97 -22.53
C GLN A 209 3.17 -30.91 -22.83
N GLY A 210 4.01 -30.52 -23.78
CA GLY A 210 5.16 -31.30 -24.25
C GLY A 210 4.85 -32.27 -25.39
N SER A 211 3.59 -32.40 -25.80
CA SER A 211 3.18 -33.27 -26.91
C SER A 211 3.69 -32.79 -28.27
N ALA A 212 3.83 -33.71 -29.24
CA ALA A 212 4.11 -33.36 -30.63
C ALA A 212 3.03 -32.43 -31.20
N ALA A 213 1.77 -32.69 -30.84
CA ALA A 213 0.62 -31.90 -31.22
C ALA A 213 0.73 -30.43 -30.74
N GLN A 214 1.23 -30.18 -29.53
CA GLN A 214 1.47 -28.81 -29.06
C GLN A 214 2.55 -28.09 -29.89
N LYS A 215 3.64 -28.79 -30.25
CA LYS A 215 4.72 -28.19 -31.06
C LYS A 215 4.22 -27.77 -32.44
N LEU A 216 3.47 -28.64 -33.11
CA LEU A 216 2.89 -28.36 -34.43
C LEU A 216 1.86 -27.21 -34.35
N LEU A 217 1.07 -27.14 -33.28
CA LEU A 217 0.14 -26.04 -33.08
C LEU A 217 0.85 -24.70 -32.88
N GLN A 218 1.98 -24.68 -32.18
CA GLN A 218 2.79 -23.46 -32.04
C GLN A 218 3.36 -23.00 -33.38
N GLU A 219 3.78 -23.92 -34.26
CA GLU A 219 4.20 -23.61 -35.62
C GLU A 219 3.03 -23.07 -36.46
N ASP A 220 1.86 -23.68 -36.37
CA ASP A 220 0.66 -23.22 -37.09
C ASP A 220 0.19 -21.84 -36.61
N ILE A 221 0.34 -21.55 -35.32
CA ILE A 221 0.08 -20.22 -34.76
C ILE A 221 1.08 -19.21 -35.33
N LYS A 222 2.39 -19.54 -35.36
CA LYS A 222 3.43 -18.68 -35.97
C LYS A 222 3.18 -18.42 -37.46
N ASN A 223 2.61 -19.38 -38.18
CA ASN A 223 2.23 -19.25 -39.59
C ASN A 223 0.86 -18.57 -39.80
N GLU A 224 0.23 -18.09 -38.72
CA GLU A 224 -1.09 -17.45 -38.70
C GLU A 224 -2.22 -18.31 -39.28
N LEU A 225 -2.06 -19.63 -39.35
CA LEU A 225 -3.08 -20.54 -39.88
C LEU A 225 -4.36 -20.47 -39.05
N HIS A 226 -4.23 -20.28 -37.73
CA HIS A 226 -5.35 -20.08 -36.81
C HIS A 226 -6.23 -18.86 -37.11
N GLY A 227 -5.71 -17.84 -37.82
CA GLY A 227 -6.48 -16.69 -38.28
C GLY A 227 -7.12 -16.88 -39.66
N LYS A 228 -6.63 -17.85 -40.43
CA LYS A 228 -7.04 -18.10 -41.82
C LYS A 228 -8.10 -19.18 -41.98
N MET A 229 -8.21 -20.10 -41.02
CA MET A 229 -9.18 -21.21 -41.07
C MET A 229 -9.96 -21.34 -39.76
N SER A 230 -11.06 -22.08 -39.80
CA SER A 230 -11.84 -22.34 -38.60
C SER A 230 -11.08 -23.25 -37.63
N LYS A 231 -11.43 -23.18 -36.34
CA LYS A 231 -10.85 -24.04 -35.30
C LYS A 231 -10.94 -25.52 -35.65
N PHE A 232 -12.06 -25.95 -36.25
CA PHE A 232 -12.28 -27.36 -36.58
C PHE A 232 -11.45 -27.81 -37.77
N ASP A 233 -11.30 -26.95 -38.79
CA ASP A 233 -10.45 -27.22 -39.95
C ASP A 233 -8.99 -27.30 -39.53
N LEU A 234 -8.54 -26.39 -38.66
CA LEU A 234 -7.18 -26.43 -38.11
C LEU A 234 -6.96 -27.72 -37.33
N TRP A 235 -7.89 -28.10 -36.46
CA TRP A 235 -7.79 -29.34 -35.68
C TRP A 235 -7.81 -30.60 -36.55
N SER A 236 -8.52 -30.59 -37.68
CA SER A 236 -8.61 -31.72 -38.62
C SER A 236 -7.49 -31.74 -39.67
N SER A 237 -6.70 -30.67 -39.76
CA SER A 237 -5.65 -30.53 -40.78
C SER A 237 -4.45 -31.45 -40.57
N ARG A 238 -4.18 -31.85 -39.32
CA ARG A 238 -3.03 -32.68 -38.93
C ARG A 238 -3.51 -33.83 -38.06
N GLU A 239 -3.07 -35.04 -38.37
CA GLU A 239 -3.51 -36.25 -37.67
C GLU A 239 -3.03 -36.28 -36.21
N GLU A 240 -1.90 -35.64 -35.92
CA GLU A 240 -1.28 -35.51 -34.60
C GLU A 240 -2.17 -34.78 -33.60
N TYR A 241 -3.07 -33.90 -34.05
CA TYR A 241 -4.01 -33.19 -33.18
C TYR A 241 -5.09 -34.07 -32.56
N HIS A 242 -5.35 -35.23 -33.16
CA HIS A 242 -6.46 -36.10 -32.75
C HIS A 242 -6.08 -37.58 -32.59
N SER A 243 -4.87 -37.99 -32.97
CA SER A 243 -4.36 -39.34 -32.77
C SER A 243 -4.08 -39.63 -31.28
N GLN A 244 -3.56 -38.66 -30.54
CA GLN A 244 -3.29 -38.79 -29.10
C GLN A 244 -4.54 -38.87 -28.22
N ILE A 245 -5.70 -38.40 -28.71
CA ILE A 245 -6.99 -38.53 -28.01
C ILE A 245 -7.55 -39.95 -28.16
N ARG A 246 -7.15 -40.68 -29.21
CA ARG A 246 -7.67 -42.02 -29.55
C ARG A 246 -6.76 -43.18 -29.15
N GLY A 247 -5.47 -42.92 -28.86
CA GLY A 247 -4.54 -43.93 -28.36
C GLY A 247 -4.65 -44.15 -26.85
N GLU A 248 -4.63 -45.41 -26.41
CA GLU A 248 -4.51 -45.87 -25.01
C GLU A 248 -5.80 -46.02 -24.17
N LYS A 249 -6.82 -46.70 -24.70
CA LYS A 249 -7.72 -47.53 -23.87
C LYS A 249 -7.25 -49.00 -23.75
N GLY A 250 -5.97 -49.30 -24.03
CA GLY A 250 -5.60 -50.63 -24.52
C GLY A 250 -4.38 -51.35 -23.94
N GLN A 251 -3.76 -50.91 -22.84
CA GLN A 251 -2.70 -51.72 -22.21
C GLN A 251 -2.83 -51.68 -20.69
N GLN A 252 -3.68 -52.57 -20.17
CA GLN A 252 -3.54 -53.02 -18.78
C GLN A 252 -2.24 -53.81 -18.68
N VAL A 253 -1.25 -53.21 -18.02
CA VAL A 253 -0.09 -53.93 -17.49
C VAL A 253 -0.62 -54.86 -16.41
N LYS A 254 -0.53 -56.17 -16.65
CA LYS A 254 -0.61 -57.23 -15.64
C LYS A 254 0.73 -57.34 -14.93
#